data_AF-A0A926DFN0-F1
#
_entry.id   AF-A0A926DFN0-F1
#
_cell.length_a   1.000
_cell.length_b   1.000
_cell.length_c   1.000
_cell.angle_alpha   90.00
_cell.angle_beta   90.00
_cell.angle_gamma   90.00
#
_symmetry.space_group_name_H-M   'P 1'
#
loop_
_entity.id
_entity.type
_entity.pdbx_description
1 polymer ?
#
loop_
_entity_poly.entity_id
_entity_poly.type
_entity_poly.pdbx_seq_one_letter_code
_entity_poly.pdbx_strand_id
1 'polypeptide(L)'
;MAEYIEREAALEICEKEYQERLRMLDYCGDTVAWNIGNAIKAVPAADVAEVRHGRWAHLGGDEWCCTKCGYVITTEGSWEKPISKYCEECGARIDKEDEHEAY
;
A
#
# COMPACT_ATOMS: atom_id res chain seq x y z
N MET A 1 -4.22 -12.91 -1.62
CA MET A 1 -3.92 -11.54 -2.07
C MET A 1 -4.92 -10.64 -1.38
N ALA A 2 -4.50 -9.48 -0.89
CA ALA A 2 -5.47 -8.51 -0.39
C ALA A 2 -6.24 -7.94 -1.60
N GLU A 3 -7.54 -7.74 -1.44
CA GLU A 3 -8.36 -6.96 -2.37
C GLU A 3 -8.50 -5.56 -1.79
N TYR A 4 -8.38 -4.57 -2.67
CA TYR A 4 -8.51 -3.17 -2.31
C TYR A 4 -9.75 -2.61 -2.98
N ILE A 5 -10.37 -1.60 -2.38
CA ILE A 5 -11.45 -0.84 -2.99
C ILE A 5 -11.16 0.63 -2.76
N GLU A 6 -11.64 1.49 -3.66
CA GLU A 6 -11.57 2.92 -3.45
C GLU A 6 -12.40 3.33 -2.23
N ARG A 7 -11.79 4.10 -1.32
CA ARG A 7 -12.46 4.55 -0.10
C ARG A 7 -13.73 5.34 -0.39
N GLU A 8 -13.70 6.17 -1.44
CA GLU A 8 -14.85 6.98 -1.85
C GLU A 8 -16.04 6.10 -2.26
N ALA A 9 -15.80 5.03 -3.01
CA ALA A 9 -16.84 4.08 -3.40
C ALA A 9 -17.51 3.41 -2.20
N ALA A 10 -16.72 3.02 -1.18
CA ALA A 10 -17.25 2.45 0.05
C ALA A 10 -18.12 3.46 0.82
N LEU A 11 -17.70 4.73 0.90
CA LEU A 11 -18.46 5.78 1.57
C LEU A 11 -19.75 6.13 0.84
N GLU A 12 -19.73 6.16 -0.49
CA GLU A 12 -20.92 6.41 -1.31
C GLU A 12 -21.99 5.33 -1.09
N ILE A 13 -21.59 4.06 -0.98
CA ILE A 13 -22.49 2.95 -0.64
C ILE A 13 -23.14 3.17 0.73
N CYS A 14 -22.34 3.51 1.74
CA CYS A 14 -22.85 3.76 3.09
C CYS A 14 -23.84 4.93 3.14
N GLU A 15 -23.50 6.05 2.49
CA GLU A 15 -24.35 7.23 2.44
C GLU A 15 -25.66 6.95 1.70
N LYS A 16 -25.59 6.26 0.55
CA LYS A 16 -26.78 5.90 -0.22
C LYS A 16 -27.74 5.01 0.58
N GLU A 17 -27.23 3.96 1.22
CA GLU A 17 -28.07 3.07 2.04
C GLU A 17 -28.70 3.84 3.20
N TYR A 18 -27.92 4.68 3.89
CA TYR A 18 -28.42 5.51 4.99
C TYR A 18 -29.56 6.42 4.54
N GLN A 19 -29.40 7.13 3.41
CA GLN A 19 -30.42 8.02 2.86
C GLN A 19 -31.68 7.28 2.41
N GLU A 20 -31.55 6.11 1.78
CA GLU A 20 -32.68 5.27 1.36
C GLU A 20 -33.47 4.78 2.58
N ARG A 21 -32.78 4.31 3.63
CA ARG A 21 -33.39 3.84 4.87
C ARG A 21 -34.09 4.95 5.63
N LEU A 22 -33.47 6.13 5.69
CA LEU A 22 -34.06 7.34 6.27
C LEU A 22 -35.36 7.74 5.56
N ARG A 23 -35.39 7.69 4.21
CA ARG A 23 -36.61 7.97 3.43
C ARG A 23 -37.74 6.98 3.69
N MET A 24 -37.39 5.73 4.00
CA MET A 24 -38.36 4.69 4.33
C MET A 24 -38.76 4.68 5.82
N LEU A 25 -38.16 5.55 6.65
CA LEU A 25 -38.27 5.52 8.11
C LEU A 25 -37.90 4.15 8.70
N ASP A 26 -37.02 3.42 8.02
CA ASP A 26 -36.52 2.11 8.42
C ASP A 26 -35.19 2.28 9.14
N TYR A 27 -35.23 2.17 10.46
CA TYR A 27 -34.05 2.32 11.33
C TYR A 27 -33.45 0.97 11.76
N CYS A 28 -33.79 -0.11 11.06
CA CYS A 28 -33.24 -1.43 11.34
C CYS A 28 -31.75 -1.48 10.96
N GLY A 29 -30.88 -1.43 11.96
CA GLY A 29 -29.42 -1.49 11.76
C GLY A 29 -28.97 -2.77 11.06
N ASP A 30 -29.65 -3.90 11.30
CA ASP A 30 -29.32 -5.18 10.66
C ASP A 30 -29.55 -5.14 9.15
N THR A 31 -30.65 -4.50 8.69
CA THR A 31 -30.94 -4.32 7.26
C THR A 31 -29.87 -3.44 6.59
N VAL A 32 -29.52 -2.32 7.24
CA VAL A 32 -28.50 -1.39 6.76
C VAL A 32 -27.15 -2.12 6.59
N ALA A 33 -26.71 -2.82 7.63
CA ALA A 33 -25.44 -3.55 7.63
C ALA A 33 -25.42 -4.65 6.56
N TRP A 34 -26.51 -5.40 6.42
CA TRP A 34 -26.65 -6.45 5.41
C TRP A 34 -26.52 -5.89 3.97
N ASN A 35 -27.22 -4.80 3.68
CA ASN A 35 -27.21 -4.19 2.35
C ASN A 35 -25.87 -3.57 2.00
N ILE A 36 -25.26 -2.81 2.92
CA ILE A 36 -23.90 -2.26 2.74
C ILE A 36 -22.91 -3.39 2.50
N GLY A 37 -22.95 -4.45 3.32
CA GLY A 37 -22.04 -5.58 3.18
C GLY A 37 -22.15 -6.28 1.82
N ASN A 38 -23.37 -6.43 1.29
CA ASN A 38 -23.57 -7.00 -0.04
C ASN A 38 -23.13 -6.06 -1.16
N ALA A 39 -23.39 -4.76 -1.03
CA ALA A 39 -22.98 -3.76 -2.00
C ALA A 39 -21.44 -3.67 -2.08
N ILE A 40 -20.74 -3.66 -0.93
CA ILE A 40 -19.27 -3.66 -0.88
C ILE A 40 -18.69 -4.90 -1.59
N LYS A 41 -19.27 -6.09 -1.38
CA LYS A 41 -18.85 -7.33 -2.07
C LYS A 41 -19.05 -7.29 -3.58
N ALA A 42 -19.93 -6.43 -4.07
CA ALA A 42 -20.18 -6.26 -5.51
C ALA A 42 -19.26 -5.21 -6.15
N VAL A 43 -18.51 -4.43 -5.37
CA VAL A 43 -17.53 -3.46 -5.88
C VAL A 43 -16.36 -4.23 -6.49
N PRO A 44 -15.94 -3.92 -7.73
CA PRO A 44 -14.74 -4.50 -8.30
C PRO A 44 -13.51 -4.15 -7.44
N ALA A 45 -12.61 -5.12 -7.28
CA ALA A 45 -11.34 -4.85 -6.65
C ALA A 45 -10.57 -3.77 -7.45
N ALA A 46 -10.04 -2.78 -6.74
CA ALA A 46 -9.15 -1.78 -7.28
C ALA A 46 -7.83 -2.43 -7.69
N ASP A 47 -7.35 -2.07 -8.88
CA ASP A 47 -6.06 -2.52 -9.40
C ASP A 47 -4.95 -1.64 -8.80
N VAL A 48 -4.47 -2.04 -7.63
CA VAL A 48 -3.40 -1.35 -6.91
C VAL A 48 -2.21 -2.27 -6.70
N ALA A 49 -1.01 -1.73 -6.92
CA ALA A 49 0.22 -2.40 -6.56
C ALA A 49 0.62 -2.00 -5.14
N GLU A 50 0.85 -2.99 -4.28
CA GLU A 50 1.42 -2.74 -2.95
C GLU A 50 2.78 -2.07 -3.08
N VAL A 51 2.99 -0.96 -2.36
CA VAL A 51 4.33 -0.37 -2.24
C VAL A 51 5.17 -1.31 -1.39
N ARG A 52 6.21 -1.87 -2.00
CA ARG A 52 7.18 -2.72 -1.28
C ARG A 52 8.28 -1.83 -0.73
N HIS A 53 8.59 -1.94 0.54
CA HIS A 53 9.65 -1.14 1.17
C HIS A 53 10.94 -1.94 1.30
N GLY A 54 12.03 -1.51 0.68
CA GLY A 54 13.34 -2.17 0.76
C GLY A 54 14.40 -1.32 1.45
N ARG A 55 15.60 -1.89 1.59
CA ARG A 55 16.83 -1.15 1.93
C ARG A 55 17.96 -1.61 1.02
N TRP A 56 18.95 -0.75 0.81
CA TRP A 56 20.24 -1.17 0.25
C TRP A 56 21.06 -1.81 1.34
N ALA A 57 21.46 -3.06 1.16
CA ALA A 57 22.41 -3.74 2.03
C ALA A 57 23.78 -3.81 1.35
N HIS A 58 24.83 -3.41 2.05
CA HIS A 58 26.18 -3.43 1.51
C HIS A 58 26.70 -4.87 1.44
N LEU A 59 27.27 -5.25 0.28
CA LEU A 59 27.88 -6.57 0.08
C LEU A 59 29.40 -6.53 0.19
N GLY A 60 30.01 -5.34 0.12
CA GLY A 60 31.45 -5.14 0.09
C GLY A 60 31.87 -4.41 -1.19
N GLY A 61 33.04 -3.76 -1.18
CA GLY A 61 33.46 -2.93 -2.31
C GLY A 61 32.44 -1.82 -2.60
N ASP A 62 32.16 -1.64 -3.88
CA ASP A 62 31.13 -0.75 -4.40
C ASP A 62 29.79 -1.48 -4.67
N GLU A 63 29.57 -2.69 -4.14
CA GLU A 63 28.36 -3.48 -4.39
C GLU A 63 27.30 -3.36 -3.28
N TRP A 64 26.05 -3.18 -3.69
CA TRP A 64 24.87 -3.06 -2.81
C TRP A 64 23.70 -3.86 -3.35
N CYS A 65 22.95 -4.55 -2.48
CA CYS A 65 21.78 -5.31 -2.88
C CYS A 65 20.46 -4.79 -2.30
N CYS A 66 19.39 -4.88 -3.09
CA CYS A 66 18.04 -4.63 -2.63
C CYS A 66 17.59 -5.79 -1.73
N THR A 67 17.24 -5.51 -0.49
CA THR A 67 16.78 -6.56 0.44
C THR A 67 15.42 -7.17 0.09
N LYS A 68 14.69 -6.62 -0.88
CA LYS A 68 13.38 -7.15 -1.30
C LYS A 68 13.44 -8.16 -2.42
N CYS A 69 14.32 -7.96 -3.40
CA CYS A 69 14.45 -8.88 -4.54
C CYS A 69 15.85 -9.46 -4.73
N GLY A 70 16.85 -8.98 -3.98
CA GLY A 70 18.24 -9.42 -4.10
C GLY A 70 19.01 -8.80 -5.27
N TYR A 71 18.39 -7.91 -6.03
CA TYR A 71 19.07 -7.23 -7.14
C TYR A 71 20.25 -6.40 -6.66
N VAL A 72 21.38 -6.48 -7.38
CA VAL A 72 22.66 -5.89 -7.01
C VAL A 72 22.98 -4.72 -7.94
N ILE A 73 23.43 -3.62 -7.34
CA ILE A 73 23.94 -2.44 -8.04
C ILE A 73 25.37 -2.14 -7.59
N THR A 74 26.13 -1.49 -8.47
CA THR A 74 27.50 -1.01 -8.21
C THR A 74 27.53 0.51 -8.17
N THR A 75 28.28 1.09 -7.24
CA THR A 75 28.47 2.55 -7.11
C THR A 75 29.75 3.06 -7.80
N GLU A 76 30.23 2.35 -8.82
CA GLU A 76 31.37 2.70 -9.69
C GLU A 76 32.62 3.13 -8.90
N GLY A 77 33.02 2.30 -7.93
CA GLY A 77 34.18 2.53 -7.07
C GLY A 77 33.94 3.43 -5.85
N SER A 78 32.73 3.97 -5.67
CA SER A 78 32.32 4.60 -4.41
C SER A 78 31.86 3.56 -3.39
N TRP A 79 32.15 3.79 -2.11
CA TRP A 79 31.65 2.96 -0.99
C TRP A 79 30.40 3.56 -0.35
N GLU A 80 29.88 4.66 -0.91
CA GLU A 80 28.70 5.35 -0.39
C GLU A 80 27.43 4.58 -0.70
N LYS A 81 26.45 4.69 0.19
CA LYS A 81 25.13 4.09 0.01
C LYS A 81 24.45 4.67 -1.24
N PRO A 82 23.84 3.84 -2.09
CA PRO A 82 23.15 4.31 -3.28
C PRO A 82 22.07 5.32 -2.96
N ILE A 83 22.03 6.42 -3.73
CA ILE A 83 21.06 7.50 -3.56
C ILE A 83 19.67 7.18 -4.13
N SER A 84 19.55 6.08 -4.88
CA SER A 84 18.28 5.70 -5.49
C SER A 84 17.24 5.38 -4.43
N LYS A 85 16.09 6.04 -4.53
CA LYS A 85 14.93 5.84 -3.66
C LYS A 85 14.10 4.62 -4.04
N TYR A 86 14.41 3.97 -5.16
CA TYR A 86 13.67 2.80 -5.64
C TYR A 86 14.64 1.76 -6.20
N CYS A 87 14.34 0.48 -5.97
CA CYS A 87 15.00 -0.61 -6.68
C CYS A 87 14.48 -0.67 -8.11
N GLU A 88 15.38 -0.70 -9.09
CA GLU A 88 15.03 -0.71 -10.51
C GLU A 88 14.39 -2.03 -10.99
N GLU A 89 14.70 -3.16 -10.35
CA GLU A 89 14.09 -4.45 -10.72
C GLU A 89 12.71 -4.67 -10.11
N CYS A 90 12.53 -4.38 -8.81
CA CYS A 90 11.30 -4.74 -8.11
C CYS A 90 10.42 -3.55 -7.73
N GLY A 91 10.84 -2.33 -8.06
CA GLY A 91 10.12 -1.09 -7.71
C GLY A 91 10.04 -0.81 -6.21
N ALA A 92 10.72 -1.59 -5.38
CA ALA A 92 10.66 -1.40 -3.94
C ALA A 92 11.19 -0.02 -3.58
N ARG A 93 10.39 0.75 -2.84
CA ARG A 93 10.79 2.03 -2.27
C ARG A 93 11.86 1.76 -1.22
N ILE A 94 13.06 2.24 -1.48
CA ILE A 94 14.18 2.17 -0.55
C ILE A 94 14.01 3.33 0.41
N ASP A 95 13.57 3.03 1.62
CA ASP A 95 13.46 4.07 2.65
C ASP A 95 14.89 4.51 3.03
N LYS A 96 15.08 5.83 3.16
CA LYS A 96 16.26 6.36 3.83
C LYS A 96 16.20 5.80 5.25
N GLU A 97 17.31 5.32 5.76
CA GLU A 97 17.38 4.93 7.17
C GLU A 97 16.83 6.10 7.99
N ASP A 98 15.83 5.81 8.83
CA ASP A 98 15.48 6.68 9.92
C ASP A 98 16.81 7.03 10.60
N GLU A 99 17.13 8.32 10.65
CA GLU A 99 18.23 8.85 11.46
C GLU A 99 17.89 8.49 12.91
N HIS A 100 18.26 7.27 13.30
CA HIS A 100 18.26 6.86 14.69
C HIS A 100 19.45 7.58 15.32
N GLU A 101 19.23 8.85 15.70
CA GLU A 101 20.08 9.54 16.67
C GLU A 101 20.09 8.68 17.93
N ALA A 102 21.14 7.87 18.07
CA ALA A 102 21.49 7.21 19.31
C ALA A 102 22.03 8.31 20.25
N TYR A 103 21.18 8.74 21.19
CA TYR A 103 21.61 9.44 22.40
C TYR A 103 22.33 8.50 23.36
#